data_AF-A0A843HUR0-F1
#
_entry.id   AF-A0A843HUR0-F1
#
_cell.length_a   1.000
_cell.length_b   1.000
_cell.length_c   1.000
_cell.angle_alpha   90.00
_cell.angle_beta   90.00
_cell.angle_gamma   90.00
#
_symmetry.space_group_name_H-M   'P 1'
#
loop_
_entity.id
_entity.type
_entity.pdbx_description
1 polymer ?
#
loop_
_entity_poly.entity_id
_entity_poly.type
_entity_poly.pdbx_seq_one_letter_code
_entity_poly.pdbx_strand_id
1 'polypeptide(L)'
;MKKQLNSNRIQWFIGLLDAEGNFQVSPRKRTNSKGVLIGYGVLVGFHLGMHIREAEMIKSIQVILGNIGKIYLYPHKQEVHYAITKKRN
;
A
#
# COMPACT_ATOMS: atom_id res chain seq x y z
N MET A 1 9.25 -7.30 -20.34
CA MET A 1 7.92 -7.62 -20.89
C MET A 1 6.86 -7.08 -19.91
N LYS A 2 6.06 -6.07 -20.27
CA LYS A 2 4.99 -5.57 -19.39
C LYS A 2 3.89 -6.64 -19.33
N LYS A 3 3.66 -7.22 -18.15
CA LYS A 3 2.60 -8.21 -17.94
C LYS A 3 1.25 -7.51 -18.16
N GLN A 4 0.53 -7.86 -19.21
CA GLN A 4 -0.84 -7.37 -19.40
C GLN A 4 -1.73 -8.03 -18.34
N LEU A 5 -2.41 -7.20 -17.56
CA LEU A 5 -3.39 -7.64 -16.58
C LEU A 5 -4.71 -7.96 -17.30
N ASN A 6 -5.36 -9.06 -16.93
CA ASN A 6 -6.67 -9.43 -17.46
C ASN A 6 -7.72 -8.37 -17.08
N SER A 7 -8.50 -7.89 -18.06
CA SER A 7 -9.49 -6.80 -17.88
C SER A 7 -10.52 -7.08 -16.78
N ASN A 8 -11.07 -8.31 -16.71
CA ASN A 8 -12.09 -8.66 -15.71
C ASN A 8 -11.53 -8.64 -14.28
N ARG A 9 -10.26 -9.04 -14.11
CA ARG A 9 -9.58 -9.01 -12.81
C ARG A 9 -9.31 -7.59 -12.33
N ILE A 10 -9.02 -6.67 -13.27
CA ILE A 10 -8.82 -5.25 -12.95
C ILE A 10 -10.13 -4.61 -12.51
N GLN A 11 -11.23 -4.86 -13.20
CA GLN A 11 -12.54 -4.28 -12.85
C GLN A 11 -12.99 -4.71 -11.44
N TRP A 12 -12.87 -6.00 -11.12
CA TRP A 12 -13.16 -6.49 -9.76
C TRP A 12 -12.25 -5.82 -8.71
N PHE A 13 -10.96 -5.69 -9.02
CA PHE A 13 -10.01 -5.06 -8.10
C PHE A 13 -10.34 -3.58 -7.88
N ILE A 14 -10.76 -2.84 -8.91
CA ILE A 14 -11.19 -1.44 -8.77
C ILE A 14 -12.37 -1.34 -7.79
N GLY A 15 -13.38 -2.20 -7.92
CA GLY A 15 -14.51 -2.21 -6.98
C GLY A 15 -14.09 -2.48 -5.53
N LEU A 16 -13.11 -3.36 -5.31
CA LEU A 16 -12.50 -3.56 -3.99
C LEU A 16 -11.79 -2.30 -3.49
N LEU A 17 -11.04 -1.62 -4.36
CA LEU A 17 -10.33 -0.40 -4.00
C LEU A 17 -11.26 0.76 -3.67
N ASP A 18 -12.42 0.86 -4.29
CA ASP A 18 -13.40 1.91 -3.97
C ASP A 18 -13.97 1.74 -2.55
N ALA A 19 -14.01 0.51 -2.03
CA ALA A 19 -14.51 0.22 -0.68
C ALA A 19 -13.40 0.26 0.40
N GLU A 20 -12.27 -0.41 0.15
CA GLU A 20 -11.24 -0.69 1.16
C GLU A 20 -9.87 -0.02 0.84
N GLY A 21 -9.74 0.52 -0.38
CA GLY A 21 -8.50 1.14 -0.84
C GLY A 21 -8.31 2.54 -0.28
N ASN A 22 -7.05 2.88 0.01
CA ASN A 22 -6.66 4.19 0.49
C ASN A 22 -5.46 4.71 -0.30
N PHE A 23 -5.65 5.82 -1.01
CA PHE A 23 -4.58 6.59 -1.64
C PHE A 23 -4.31 7.84 -0.83
N GLN A 24 -3.15 7.89 -0.19
CA GLN A 24 -2.77 8.98 0.70
C GLN A 24 -1.62 9.80 0.16
N VAL A 25 -1.74 11.11 0.32
CA VAL A 25 -0.68 12.10 0.09
C VAL A 25 -0.53 12.90 1.37
N SER A 26 0.64 12.85 2.00
CA SER A 26 0.88 13.55 3.25
C SER A 26 2.21 14.33 3.26
N PRO A 27 2.24 15.52 3.88
CA PRO A 27 3.48 16.27 4.06
C PRO A 27 4.38 15.55 5.07
N ARG A 28 5.65 15.35 4.71
CA ARG A 28 6.65 14.69 5.55
C ARG A 28 7.75 15.67 5.91
N LYS A 29 7.91 15.95 7.20
CA LYS A 29 9.04 16.75 7.70
C LYS A 29 10.36 16.08 7.33
N ARG A 30 11.30 16.87 6.81
CA ARG A 30 12.69 16.47 6.59
C ARG A 30 13.55 17.12 7.67
N THR A 31 14.23 16.28 8.45
CA THR A 31 15.17 16.73 9.47
C THR A 31 16.59 16.32 9.10
N ASN A 32 17.58 17.11 9.49
CA ASN A 32 18.97 16.68 9.41
C ASN A 32 19.32 15.67 10.52
N SER A 33 20.57 15.22 10.58
CA SER A 33 21.06 14.29 11.60
C SER A 33 20.97 14.82 13.04
N LYS A 34 20.85 16.14 13.22
CA LYS A 34 20.68 16.81 14.51
C LYS A 34 19.19 17.03 14.88
N GLY A 35 18.26 16.51 14.08
CA GLY A 35 16.82 16.66 14.30
C GLY A 35 16.26 18.04 13.92
N VAL A 36 17.06 18.95 13.35
CA VAL A 36 16.61 20.27 12.92
C VAL A 36 15.80 20.14 11.64
N LEU A 37 14.62 20.78 11.60
CA LEU A 37 13.77 20.84 10.41
C LEU A 37 14.50 21.60 9.29
N ILE A 38 14.72 20.93 8.17
CA ILE A 38 15.39 21.49 6.99
C ILE A 38 14.45 21.64 5.78
N GLY A 39 13.20 21.19 5.91
CA GLY A 39 12.17 21.36 4.90
C GLY A 39 11.07 20.30 4.97
N TYR A 40 10.26 20.24 3.92
CA TYR A 40 9.17 19.28 3.77
C TYR A 40 9.34 18.49 2.47
N GLY A 41 9.02 17.21 2.54
CA GLY A 41 8.79 16.36 1.38
C GLY A 41 7.33 15.95 1.31
N VAL A 42 6.99 15.20 0.27
CA VAL A 42 5.67 14.60 0.11
C VAL A 42 5.82 13.08 0.19
N LEU A 43 5.05 12.46 1.06
CA LEU A 43 4.85 11.01 1.09
C LEU A 43 3.61 10.70 0.27
N VAL A 44 3.75 9.79 -0.70
CA VAL A 44 2.62 9.21 -1.42
C VAL A 44 2.61 7.73 -1.11
N GLY A 45 1.45 7.24 -0.71
CA GLY A 45 1.25 5.85 -0.32
C GLY A 45 -0.09 5.31 -0.80
N PHE A 46 -0.11 4.02 -1.07
CA PHE A 46 -1.31 3.22 -1.27
C PHE A 46 -1.41 2.20 -0.15
N HIS A 47 -2.60 2.05 0.43
CA HIS A 47 -2.90 1.10 1.49
C HIS A 47 -4.20 0.34 1.15
N LEU A 48 -4.23 -0.95 1.46
CA LEU A 48 -5.43 -1.79 1.44
C LEU A 48 -5.47 -2.54 2.78
N GLY A 49 -6.41 -2.18 3.63
CA GLY A 49 -6.60 -2.76 4.96
C GLY A 49 -7.83 -3.65 4.98
N MET A 50 -7.70 -4.86 5.52
CA MET A 50 -8.76 -5.87 5.51
C MET A 50 -8.67 -6.78 6.75
N HIS A 51 -9.65 -7.67 6.94
CA HIS A 51 -9.61 -8.61 8.06
C HIS A 51 -8.54 -9.69 7.83
N ILE A 52 -7.86 -10.14 8.89
CA ILE A 52 -6.72 -11.08 8.79
C ILE A 52 -7.05 -12.42 8.11
N ARG A 53 -8.32 -12.82 8.12
CA ARG A 53 -8.84 -14.00 7.41
C ARG A 53 -8.60 -13.92 5.90
N GLU A 54 -8.45 -12.73 5.37
CA GLU A 54 -8.28 -12.46 3.94
C GLU A 54 -6.80 -12.28 3.55
N ALA A 55 -5.86 -12.64 4.43
CA ALA A 55 -4.43 -12.49 4.19
C ALA A 55 -3.95 -13.19 2.91
N GLU A 56 -4.50 -14.35 2.56
CA GLU A 56 -4.17 -15.05 1.31
C GLU A 56 -4.66 -14.30 0.06
N MET A 57 -5.80 -13.62 0.14
CA MET A 57 -6.29 -12.75 -0.94
C MET A 57 -5.35 -11.55 -1.11
N ILE A 58 -4.92 -10.92 -0.02
CA ILE A 58 -3.96 -9.82 -0.04
C ILE A 58 -2.62 -10.25 -0.66
N LYS A 59 -2.11 -11.44 -0.32
CA LYS A 59 -0.89 -12.00 -0.94
C LYS A 59 -1.09 -12.20 -2.46
N SER A 60 -2.25 -12.71 -2.86
CA SER A 60 -2.58 -12.89 -4.28
C SER A 60 -2.63 -11.56 -5.03
N ILE A 61 -3.21 -10.52 -4.43
CA ILE A 61 -3.23 -9.15 -4.96
C ILE A 61 -1.78 -8.63 -5.11
N GLN A 62 -0.94 -8.80 -4.10
CA GLN A 62 0.47 -8.38 -4.18
C GLN A 62 1.21 -9.06 -5.35
N VAL A 63 0.97 -10.35 -5.59
CA VAL A 63 1.53 -11.08 -6.73
C VAL A 63 1.01 -10.53 -8.06
N ILE A 64 -0.28 -10.21 -8.15
CA ILE A 64 -0.88 -9.59 -9.34
C ILE A 64 -0.24 -8.23 -9.64
N LEU A 65 0.04 -7.43 -8.61
CA LEU A 65 0.70 -6.13 -8.73
C LEU A 65 2.23 -6.20 -8.88
N GLY A 66 2.79 -7.40 -9.07
CA GLY A 66 4.21 -7.58 -9.37
C GLY A 66 5.12 -7.62 -8.15
N ASN A 67 4.63 -8.09 -7.00
CA ASN A 67 5.40 -8.29 -5.77
C ASN A 67 6.02 -7.01 -5.18
N ILE A 68 5.39 -5.86 -5.40
CA ILE A 68 5.80 -4.58 -4.81
C ILE A 68 5.15 -4.33 -3.45
N GLY A 69 5.66 -3.38 -2.68
CA GLY A 69 5.11 -3.01 -1.37
C GLY A 69 5.39 -4.02 -0.26
N LYS A 70 4.66 -3.92 0.84
CA LYS A 70 4.80 -4.77 2.03
C LYS A 70 3.43 -5.14 2.59
N ILE A 71 3.33 -6.37 3.10
CA ILE A 71 2.16 -6.83 3.85
C ILE A 71 2.51 -6.80 5.34
N TYR A 72 1.63 -6.23 6.13
CA TYR A 72 1.70 -6.16 7.58
C TYR A 72 0.55 -6.95 8.18
N LEU A 73 0.85 -7.84 9.12
CA LEU A 73 -0.14 -8.59 9.86
C LEU A 73 -0.27 -8.01 11.25
N TYR A 74 -1.50 -7.77 11.68
CA TYR A 74 -1.81 -7.28 13.02
C TYR A 74 -2.79 -8.26 13.70
N PRO A 75 -2.31 -9.42 14.21
CA PRO A 75 -3.17 -10.46 14.77
C PRO A 75 -4.04 -9.97 15.93
N HIS A 76 -3.50 -9.10 16.79
CA HIS A 76 -4.25 -8.54 17.92
C HIS A 76 -5.44 -7.66 17.49
N LYS A 77 -5.33 -7.01 16.32
CA LYS A 77 -6.41 -6.19 15.74
C LYS A 77 -7.27 -6.96 14.75
N GLN A 78 -6.91 -8.22 14.45
CA GLN A 78 -7.53 -9.03 13.40
C GLN A 78 -7.46 -8.36 12.01
N GLU A 79 -6.35 -7.67 11.72
CA GLU A 79 -6.18 -6.92 10.47
C GLU A 79 -4.97 -7.43 9.66
N VAL A 80 -5.06 -7.28 8.35
CA VAL A 80 -3.96 -7.39 7.39
C VAL A 80 -3.93 -6.13 6.53
N HIS A 81 -2.74 -5.56 6.35
CA HIS A 81 -2.56 -4.33 5.59
C HIS A 81 -1.55 -4.55 4.50
N TYR A 82 -1.90 -4.21 3.26
CA TYR A 82 -0.98 -4.12 2.16
C TYR A 82 -0.64 -2.67 1.87
N ALA A 83 0.64 -2.30 1.93
CA ALA A 83 1.09 -0.93 1.75
C ALA A 83 2.18 -0.81 0.68
N ILE A 84 1.99 0.13 -0.24
CA ILE A 84 2.98 0.54 -1.23
C ILE A 84 3.31 2.00 -0.93
N THR A 85 4.49 2.25 -0.37
CA THR A 85 4.96 3.61 -0.08
C THR A 85 6.25 3.87 -0.84
N LYS A 86 6.33 5.03 -1.51
CA LYS A 86 7.57 5.46 -2.14
C LYS A 86 8.46 6.10 -1.07
N LYS A 87 9.45 5.36 -0.57
CA LYS A 87 10.59 5.98 0.12
C LYS A 87 11.46 6.64 -0.94
N ARG A 88 11.61 7.97 -0.88
CA ARG A 88 12.67 8.65 -1.63
C ARG A 88 13.97 8.43 -0.85
N ASN A 89 14.94 7.77 -1.49
CA ASN A 89 16.34 7.73 -1.06
C ASN A 89 16.89 9.16 -0.98
#